data_AF-A0A352EGD9-F1
#
_entry.id   AF-A0A352EGD9-F1
#
_cell.length_a   1.000
_cell.length_b   1.000
_cell.length_c   1.000
_cell.angle_alpha   90.00
_cell.angle_beta   90.00
_cell.angle_gamma   90.00
#
_symmetry.space_group_name_H-M   'P 1'
#
loop_
_entity.id
_entity.type
_entity.pdbx_description
1 polymer ?
#
loop_
_entity_poly.entity_id
_entity_poly.type
_entity_poly.pdbx_seq_one_letter_code
_entity_poly.pdbx_strand_id
1 'polypeptide(L)'
;HSVYGQKYGPMEPNRFSYLSVGQGCNYTSLKAGYDIKPNIYLEILFLSDGGRIWKELNRYNDWRSLSLLRVVNIAPLRSQLRFGVGIMHTSENTSALIKGMGVTPQISGVIRVHKKVAIGASVIWPIAISPAKKLILPTKVFTVEYTIGRYIKKSGLK
;
A
#
# COMPACT_ATOMS: atom_id res chain seq x y z
N HIS A 1 -3.03 37.47 -27.36
CA HIS A 1 -1.80 36.66 -27.17
C HIS A 1 -1.88 36.03 -25.77
N SER A 2 -1.90 34.73 -25.50
CA SER A 2 -1.32 33.55 -26.16
C SER A 2 -2.16 32.29 -25.85
N VAL A 3 -2.76 31.68 -26.88
CA VAL A 3 -3.46 30.37 -26.81
C VAL A 3 -2.53 29.24 -27.29
N TYR A 4 -1.22 29.49 -27.31
CA TYR A 4 -0.20 28.65 -27.97
C TYR A 4 0.82 28.05 -26.98
N GLY A 5 0.39 27.62 -25.79
CA GLY A 5 1.31 27.10 -24.77
C GLY A 5 1.34 25.58 -24.59
N GLN A 6 0.40 24.82 -25.17
CA GLN A 6 0.18 23.44 -24.71
C GLN A 6 -0.22 22.48 -25.83
N LYS A 7 0.53 22.47 -26.95
CA LYS A 7 0.19 21.60 -28.08
C LYS A 7 1.02 20.31 -28.23
N TYR A 8 2.24 20.17 -27.68
CA TYR A 8 3.06 18.97 -27.95
C TYR A 8 4.10 18.60 -26.87
N GLY A 9 3.78 18.75 -25.58
CA GLY A 9 4.65 18.27 -24.49
C GLY A 9 3.93 17.21 -23.63
N PRO A 10 4.61 16.14 -23.18
CA PRO A 10 4.02 15.26 -22.17
C PRO A 10 3.67 16.08 -20.94
N MET A 11 2.40 16.05 -20.52
CA MET A 11 1.95 16.78 -19.33
C MET A 11 2.59 16.17 -18.09
N GLU A 12 3.18 17.01 -17.24
CA GLU A 12 3.77 16.58 -15.98
C GLU A 12 2.73 15.87 -15.10
N PRO A 13 3.01 14.66 -14.59
CA PRO A 13 2.10 13.94 -13.72
C PRO A 13 1.76 14.73 -12.45
N ASN A 14 0.47 14.84 -12.14
CA ASN A 14 -0.01 15.46 -10.90
C ASN A 14 -0.69 14.45 -9.95
N ARG A 15 -0.73 13.19 -10.35
CA ARG A 15 -1.28 12.04 -9.63
C ARG A 15 -0.34 10.87 -9.75
N PHE A 16 -0.23 10.09 -8.70
CA PHE A 16 0.71 8.97 -8.66
C PHE A 16 0.01 7.71 -8.18
N SER A 17 0.29 6.58 -8.81
CA SER A 17 -0.05 5.25 -8.31
C SER A 17 1.25 4.51 -8.08
N TYR A 18 1.22 3.48 -7.26
CA TYR A 18 2.42 2.71 -6.98
C TYR A 18 2.15 1.22 -6.91
N LEU A 19 3.18 0.46 -7.27
CA LEU A 19 3.29 -0.96 -7.03
C LEU A 19 4.49 -1.16 -6.12
N SER A 20 4.31 -1.92 -5.05
CA SER A 20 5.35 -2.14 -4.06
C SER A 20 5.42 -3.61 -3.71
N VAL A 21 6.65 -4.12 -3.69
CA VAL A 21 6.96 -5.47 -3.26
C VAL A 21 7.90 -5.36 -2.08
N GLY A 22 7.67 -6.17 -1.05
CA GLY A 22 8.48 -6.11 0.14
C GLY A 22 8.59 -7.42 0.86
N GLN A 23 9.60 -7.50 1.72
CA GLN A 23 9.87 -8.64 2.57
C GLN A 23 9.89 -8.18 4.03
N GLY A 24 9.10 -8.85 4.85
CA GLY A 24 9.17 -8.81 6.31
C GLY A 24 9.71 -10.12 6.86
N CYS A 25 9.89 -10.18 8.19
CA CYS A 25 10.41 -11.39 8.84
C CYS A 25 9.53 -12.62 8.62
N ASN A 26 8.20 -12.42 8.62
CA ASN A 26 7.23 -13.53 8.56
C ASN A 26 6.39 -13.52 7.28
N TYR A 27 6.48 -12.47 6.46
CA TYR A 27 5.59 -12.28 5.31
C TYR A 27 6.30 -11.58 4.16
N THR A 28 5.99 -12.01 2.95
CA THR A 28 6.21 -11.25 1.72
C THR A 28 4.96 -10.41 1.44
N SER A 29 5.15 -9.12 1.15
CA SER A 29 4.05 -8.20 0.86
C SER A 29 4.03 -7.80 -0.60
N LEU A 30 2.84 -7.72 -1.17
CA LEU A 30 2.57 -7.04 -2.43
C LEU A 30 1.51 -5.97 -2.22
N LYS A 31 1.80 -4.75 -2.67
CA LYS A 31 0.98 -3.56 -2.48
C LYS A 31 0.73 -2.88 -3.80
N ALA A 32 -0.50 -2.44 -4.01
CA ALA A 32 -0.89 -1.59 -5.12
C ALA A 32 -1.70 -0.41 -4.59
N GLY A 33 -1.16 0.79 -4.74
CA GLY A 33 -1.79 2.03 -4.28
C GLY A 33 -2.24 2.91 -5.44
N TYR A 34 -3.46 3.43 -5.36
CA TYR A 34 -4.05 4.32 -6.33
C TYR A 34 -4.47 5.64 -5.68
N ASP A 35 -3.93 6.75 -6.16
CA ASP A 35 -4.31 8.10 -5.72
C ASP A 35 -5.72 8.46 -6.21
N ILE A 36 -6.70 8.40 -5.29
CA ILE A 36 -8.10 8.77 -5.54
C ILE A 36 -8.36 10.27 -5.37
N LYS A 37 -7.67 10.92 -4.43
CA LYS A 37 -7.83 12.34 -4.04
C LYS A 37 -6.48 12.85 -3.52
N PRO A 38 -6.20 14.17 -3.59
CA PRO A 38 -4.86 14.65 -3.24
C PRO A 38 -4.50 14.19 -1.83
N ASN A 39 -3.34 13.56 -1.69
CA ASN A 39 -2.85 12.98 -0.44
C ASN A 39 -3.69 11.82 0.14
N ILE A 40 -4.56 11.19 -0.66
CA ILE A 40 -5.38 10.05 -0.26
C ILE A 40 -5.26 8.93 -1.30
N TYR A 41 -4.82 7.77 -0.84
CA TYR A 41 -4.65 6.57 -1.64
C TYR A 41 -5.63 5.49 -1.19
N LEU A 42 -6.18 4.79 -2.16
CA LEU A 42 -6.77 3.48 -1.96
C LEU A 42 -5.67 2.44 -2.21
N GLU A 43 -5.37 1.60 -1.22
CA GLU A 43 -4.31 0.59 -1.31
C GLU A 43 -4.90 -0.81 -1.16
N ILE A 44 -4.52 -1.72 -2.06
CA ILE A 44 -4.71 -3.15 -1.89
C ILE A 44 -3.38 -3.74 -1.43
N LEU A 45 -3.43 -4.53 -0.38
CA LEU A 45 -2.29 -5.22 0.23
C LEU A 45 -2.58 -6.72 0.25
N PHE A 46 -1.59 -7.50 -0.16
CA PHE A 46 -1.54 -8.95 -0.02
C PHE A 46 -0.29 -9.30 0.80
N LEU A 47 -0.47 -10.11 1.83
CA LEU A 47 0.61 -10.66 2.63
C LEU A 47 0.51 -12.17 2.59
N SER A 48 1.61 -12.79 2.15
CA SER A 48 1.75 -14.23 2.17
C SER A 48 2.93 -14.62 3.04
N ASP A 49 2.78 -15.68 3.83
CA ASP A 49 3.89 -16.25 4.61
C ASP A 49 4.89 -17.02 3.74
N GLY A 50 4.64 -17.07 2.42
CA GLY A 50 5.50 -17.71 1.43
C GLY A 50 5.12 -19.16 1.12
N GLY A 51 4.12 -19.73 1.81
CA GLY A 51 3.49 -21.01 1.49
C GLY A 51 4.46 -22.15 1.14
N ARG A 52 4.09 -22.97 0.15
CA ARG A 52 4.80 -24.21 -0.31
C ARG A 52 6.29 -24.06 -0.65
N ILE A 53 6.83 -22.84 -0.73
CA ILE A 53 8.26 -22.58 -0.95
C ILE A 53 9.04 -22.72 0.38
N TRP A 54 8.40 -22.43 1.53
CA TRP A 54 9.00 -22.45 2.87
C TRP A 54 8.27 -23.42 3.80
N LYS A 55 8.00 -24.65 3.32
CA LYS A 55 7.12 -25.67 3.94
C LYS A 55 7.36 -25.95 5.43
N GLU A 56 8.57 -25.75 5.94
CA GLU A 56 8.94 -26.09 7.32
C GLU A 56 8.64 -24.97 8.33
N LEU A 57 8.41 -23.74 7.86
CA LEU A 57 8.19 -22.55 8.71
C LEU A 57 6.77 -21.98 8.62
N ASN A 58 5.86 -22.62 7.87
CA ASN A 58 4.48 -22.17 7.70
C ASN A 58 3.69 -22.25 9.02
N ARG A 59 3.61 -21.12 9.72
CA ARG A 59 2.89 -20.98 11.00
C ARG A 59 1.82 -19.90 10.97
N TYR A 60 1.73 -19.12 9.90
CA TYR A 60 0.91 -17.92 9.87
C TYR A 60 -0.06 -17.92 8.69
N ASN A 61 -1.18 -17.22 8.83
CA ASN A 61 -2.18 -17.19 7.76
C ASN A 61 -1.83 -16.13 6.71
N ASP A 62 -2.06 -16.46 5.45
CA ASP A 62 -2.12 -15.50 4.35
C ASP A 62 -3.34 -14.59 4.52
N TRP A 63 -3.13 -13.29 4.34
CA TRP A 63 -4.21 -12.32 4.48
C TRP A 63 -4.04 -11.14 3.53
N ARG A 64 -5.15 -10.47 3.26
CA ARG A 64 -5.24 -9.36 2.33
C ARG A 64 -6.04 -8.22 2.93
N SER A 65 -5.79 -6.99 2.51
CA SER A 65 -6.55 -5.84 2.97
C SER A 65 -6.80 -4.82 1.87
N LEU A 66 -7.90 -4.10 2.03
CA LEU A 66 -8.22 -2.88 1.29
C LEU A 66 -8.18 -1.71 2.26
N SER A 67 -7.27 -0.78 2.03
CA SER A 67 -6.90 0.29 2.95
C SER A 67 -7.08 1.68 2.34
N LEU A 68 -7.49 2.63 3.17
CA LEU A 68 -7.43 4.04 2.84
C LEU A 68 -6.23 4.68 3.55
N LEU A 69 -5.34 5.29 2.78
CA LEU A 69 -4.11 5.88 3.26
C LEU A 69 -4.10 7.39 3.05
N ARG A 70 -3.74 8.14 4.08
CA ARG A 70 -3.37 9.56 3.97
C ARG A 70 -1.86 9.68 3.82
N VAL A 71 -1.42 10.61 2.97
CA VAL A 71 -0.01 10.84 2.66
C VAL A 71 0.41 12.24 3.10
N VAL A 72 1.53 12.30 3.81
CA VAL A 72 2.23 13.54 4.15
C VAL A 72 3.55 13.54 3.40
N ASN A 73 3.70 14.48 2.48
CA ASN A 73 4.93 14.64 1.71
C ASN A 73 5.91 15.49 2.52
N ILE A 74 7.13 14.98 2.72
CA ILE A 74 8.24 15.71 3.34
C ILE A 74 9.18 16.10 2.20
N ALA A 75 8.91 17.28 1.63
CA ALA A 75 9.63 17.82 0.47
C ALA A 75 11.17 17.80 0.60
N PRO A 76 11.80 18.19 1.73
CA PRO A 76 13.27 18.26 1.80
C PRO A 76 13.96 16.90 1.68
N LEU A 77 13.27 15.80 2.00
CA LEU A 77 13.84 14.45 1.99
C LEU A 77 13.34 13.60 0.82
N ARG A 78 12.53 14.19 -0.09
CA ARG A 78 11.81 13.45 -1.15
C ARG A 78 11.11 12.20 -0.60
N SER A 79 10.60 12.32 0.62
CA SER A 79 10.03 11.21 1.37
C SER A 79 8.53 11.42 1.57
N GLN A 80 7.84 10.31 1.78
CA GLN A 80 6.41 10.30 2.06
C GLN A 80 6.17 9.45 3.29
N LEU A 81 5.44 10.02 4.23
CA LEU A 81 4.83 9.27 5.32
C LEU A 81 3.39 8.96 4.93
N ARG A 82 3.00 7.70 5.06
CA ARG A 82 1.67 7.22 4.75
C ARG A 82 1.11 6.56 6.00
N PHE A 83 -0.12 6.88 6.35
CA PHE A 83 -0.79 6.26 7.48
C PHE A 83 -2.25 6.03 7.13
N GLY A 84 -2.84 4.99 7.68
CA GLY A 84 -4.23 4.69 7.40
C GLY A 84 -4.70 3.40 8.01
N VAL A 85 -5.91 3.03 7.62
CA VAL A 85 -6.59 1.84 8.10
C VAL A 85 -7.32 1.19 6.95
N GLY A 86 -7.38 -0.13 6.99
CA GLY A 86 -8.12 -0.92 6.01
C GLY A 86 -8.90 -2.05 6.64
N ILE A 87 -9.76 -2.64 5.83
CA ILE A 87 -10.47 -3.88 6.16
C ILE A 87 -9.58 -5.03 5.68
N MET A 88 -9.29 -5.97 6.57
CA MET A 88 -8.54 -7.20 6.24
C MET A 88 -9.48 -8.39 6.13
N HIS A 89 -9.07 -9.36 5.33
CA HIS A 89 -9.68 -10.67 5.22
C HIS A 89 -8.59 -11.75 5.21
N THR A 90 -8.68 -12.73 6.10
CA THR A 90 -7.81 -13.91 6.15
C THR A 90 -8.52 -15.12 5.54
N SER A 91 -7.78 -15.97 4.82
CA SER A 91 -8.31 -17.21 4.26
C SER A 91 -8.18 -18.36 5.26
N GLU A 92 -8.87 -18.28 6.40
CA GLU A 92 -9.03 -19.46 7.25
C GLU A 92 -10.04 -20.42 6.64
N ASN A 93 -9.82 -21.73 6.83
CA ASN A 93 -10.73 -22.80 6.42
C ASN A 93 -11.98 -22.81 7.32
N THR A 94 -12.73 -21.70 7.28
CA THR A 94 -13.94 -21.47 8.05
C THR A 94 -15.07 -21.14 7.09
N SER A 95 -16.18 -21.85 7.24
CA SER A 95 -17.37 -21.79 6.39
C SER A 95 -18.11 -20.44 6.37
N ALA A 96 -17.63 -19.43 7.10
CA ALA A 96 -18.29 -18.12 7.21
C ALA A 96 -17.31 -16.99 6.90
N LEU A 97 -17.59 -16.26 5.82
CA LEU A 97 -16.81 -15.11 5.30
C LEU A 97 -16.54 -14.02 6.34
N ILE A 98 -17.47 -13.82 7.28
CA ILE A 98 -17.36 -12.79 8.33
C ILE A 98 -16.29 -13.16 9.37
N LYS A 99 -16.01 -14.45 9.60
CA LYS A 99 -15.04 -14.90 10.61
C LYS A 99 -13.59 -14.58 10.22
N GLY A 100 -13.32 -14.40 8.93
CA GLY A 100 -12.01 -14.00 8.42
C GLY A 100 -11.75 -12.49 8.45
N MET A 101 -12.71 -11.66 8.89
CA MET A 101 -12.60 -10.21 8.79
C MET A 101 -11.85 -9.55 9.95
N GLY A 102 -11.26 -8.39 9.68
CA GLY A 102 -10.62 -7.55 10.66
C GLY A 102 -10.33 -6.15 10.16
N VAL A 103 -9.58 -5.38 10.94
CA VAL A 103 -9.06 -4.07 10.57
C VAL A 103 -7.55 -4.05 10.57
N THR A 104 -6.97 -3.13 9.80
CA THR A 104 -5.53 -3.09 9.53
C THR A 104 -5.00 -1.66 9.55
N PRO A 105 -4.77 -1.10 10.75
CA PRO A 105 -3.94 0.07 10.89
C PRO A 105 -2.55 -0.15 10.30
N GLN A 106 -2.04 0.85 9.58
CA GLN A 106 -0.67 0.80 9.07
C GLN A 106 -0.04 2.19 8.98
N ILE A 107 1.28 2.18 9.09
CA ILE A 107 2.15 3.32 8.83
C ILE A 107 3.27 2.89 7.88
N SER A 108 3.63 3.74 6.93
CA SER A 108 4.69 3.49 5.97
C SER A 108 5.50 4.75 5.73
N GLY A 109 6.82 4.62 5.67
CA GLY A 109 7.73 5.66 5.22
C GLY A 109 8.42 5.20 3.95
N VAL A 110 8.38 6.03 2.90
CA VAL A 110 9.09 5.79 1.65
C VAL A 110 9.99 6.97 1.31
N ILE A 111 11.15 6.69 0.73
CA ILE A 111 12.11 7.68 0.24
C ILE A 111 12.33 7.41 -1.23
N ARG A 112 12.19 8.45 -2.06
CA ARG A 112 12.41 8.34 -3.50
C ARG A 112 13.91 8.35 -3.82
N VAL A 113 14.43 7.19 -4.25
CA VAL A 113 15.83 7.01 -4.65
C VAL A 113 16.06 7.30 -6.13
N HIS A 114 15.04 7.12 -6.98
CA HIS A 114 15.09 7.41 -8.41
C HIS A 114 13.78 8.04 -8.89
N LYS A 115 13.73 8.59 -10.11
CA LYS A 115 12.53 9.26 -10.66
C LYS A 115 11.23 8.46 -10.50
N LYS A 116 11.30 7.13 -10.60
CA LYS A 116 10.17 6.20 -10.49
C LYS A 116 10.35 5.13 -9.40
N VAL A 117 11.45 5.13 -8.67
CA VAL A 117 11.76 4.08 -7.68
C VAL A 117 11.89 4.70 -6.30
N ALA A 118 11.21 4.11 -5.34
CA ALA A 118 11.33 4.44 -3.93
C ALA A 118 11.65 3.17 -3.14
N ILE A 119 12.30 3.35 -2.00
CA ILE A 119 12.49 2.30 -1.00
C ILE A 119 11.81 2.76 0.27
N GLY A 120 11.38 1.82 1.10
CA GLY A 120 10.68 2.18 2.32
C GLY A 120 10.53 1.06 3.31
N ALA A 121 9.87 1.41 4.40
CA ALA A 121 9.47 0.47 5.43
C ALA A 121 8.02 0.73 5.82
N SER A 122 7.32 -0.35 6.16
CA SER A 122 5.94 -0.34 6.63
C SER A 122 5.83 -1.10 7.94
N VAL A 123 5.03 -0.60 8.86
CA VAL A 123 4.55 -1.33 10.03
C VAL A 123 3.04 -1.46 9.91
N ILE A 124 2.56 -2.70 9.97
CA ILE A 124 1.16 -3.04 9.74
C ILE A 124 0.67 -3.85 10.94
N TRP A 125 -0.42 -3.40 11.55
CA TRP A 125 -1.02 -4.02 12.72
C TRP A 125 -2.37 -4.64 12.35
N PRO A 126 -2.43 -5.92 12.01
CA PRO A 126 -3.69 -6.60 11.75
C PRO A 126 -4.43 -6.88 13.07
N ILE A 127 -5.71 -6.54 13.11
CA ILE A 127 -6.61 -6.74 14.24
C ILE A 127 -7.81 -7.54 13.73
N ALA A 128 -7.76 -8.87 13.88
CA ALA A 128 -8.86 -9.75 13.53
C ALA A 128 -10.03 -9.63 14.53
N ILE A 129 -11.27 -9.76 14.05
CA ILE A 129 -12.49 -9.73 14.87
C ILE A 129 -12.76 -11.11 15.51
N SER A 130 -12.27 -12.20 14.91
CA SER A 130 -12.51 -13.60 15.33
C SER A 130 -11.26 -14.30 15.88
N PRO A 131 -11.34 -15.55 16.41
CA PRO A 131 -10.23 -16.29 17.04
C PRO A 131 -8.97 -16.50 16.17
N ALA A 132 -9.05 -16.21 14.87
CA ALA A 132 -7.94 -16.09 13.93
C ALA A 132 -6.76 -15.20 14.41
N LYS A 133 -6.97 -14.39 15.46
CA LYS A 133 -5.96 -13.53 16.10
C LYS A 133 -4.63 -14.21 16.40
N LYS A 134 -4.59 -15.52 16.70
CA LYS A 134 -3.35 -16.20 17.12
C LYS A 134 -2.37 -16.45 15.97
N LEU A 135 -2.80 -16.40 14.72
CA LEU A 135 -2.00 -16.74 13.54
C LEU A 135 -1.69 -15.55 12.63
N ILE A 136 -2.04 -14.34 13.07
CA ILE A 136 -1.83 -13.10 12.32
C ILE A 136 -1.02 -12.14 13.17
N LEU A 137 0.21 -11.84 12.74
CA LEU A 137 1.15 -11.01 13.51
C LEU A 137 1.29 -9.59 12.95
N PRO A 138 1.55 -8.60 13.83
CA PRO A 138 2.10 -7.33 13.41
C PRO A 138 3.33 -7.55 12.54
N THR A 139 3.35 -6.89 11.39
CA THR A 139 4.37 -7.14 10.37
C THR A 139 5.13 -5.86 10.08
N LYS A 140 6.45 -5.97 10.08
CA LYS A 140 7.37 -4.95 9.59
C LYS A 140 7.88 -5.41 8.23
N VAL A 141 7.77 -4.57 7.22
CA VAL A 141 8.13 -4.92 5.84
C VAL A 141 9.08 -3.85 5.31
N PHE A 142 10.16 -4.27 4.67
CA PHE A 142 10.98 -3.40 3.82
C PHE A 142 10.55 -3.56 2.37
N THR A 143 10.37 -2.45 1.67
CA THR A 143 9.72 -2.43 0.36
C THR A 143 10.54 -1.70 -0.69
N VAL A 144 10.47 -2.20 -1.92
CA VAL A 144 10.83 -1.47 -3.13
C VAL A 144 9.55 -1.12 -3.86
N GLU A 145 9.41 0.16 -4.23
CA GLU A 145 8.22 0.72 -4.84
C GLU A 145 8.54 1.30 -6.21
N TYR A 146 7.70 0.98 -7.18
CA TYR A 146 7.66 1.61 -8.49
C TYR A 146 6.46 2.55 -8.59
N THR A 147 6.72 3.81 -8.93
CA THR A 147 5.72 4.86 -9.05
C THR A 147 5.34 5.11 -10.52
N ILE A 148 4.04 5.13 -10.79
CA ILE A 148 3.45 5.44 -12.09
C ILE A 148 2.72 6.79 -11.98
N GLY A 149 3.20 7.78 -12.73
CA GLY A 149 2.58 9.11 -12.79
C GLY A 149 1.47 9.17 -13.84
N ARG A 150 0.39 9.88 -13.53
CA ARG A 150 -0.68 10.24 -14.46
C ARG A 150 -1.10 11.70 -14.30
N TYR A 151 -1.71 12.25 -15.33
CA TYR A 151 -2.26 13.60 -15.32
C TYR A 151 -3.78 13.55 -15.19
N ILE A 152 -4.33 14.29 -14.24
CA ILE A 152 -5.77 14.56 -14.13
C ILE A 152 -5.99 16.06 -14.26
N LYS A 153 -6.83 16.48 -15.21
CA LYS A 153 -7.23 17.88 -15.36
C LYS A 153 -7.94 18.32 -14.07
N LYS A 154 -7.42 19.35 -13.40
CA LYS A 154 -8.16 20.00 -12.32
C LYS A 154 -9.33 20.73 -12.98
N SER A 155 -10.57 20.28 -12.75
CA SER A 155 -11.76 21.01 -13.15
C SER A 155 -11.76 22.33 -12.39
N GLY A 156 -11.48 23.42 -13.10
CA GLY A 156 -11.59 24.76 -12.57
C GLY A 156 -13.06 25.11 -12.40
N LEU A 157 -13.60 24.84 -11.22
CA LEU A 157 -14.70 25.59 -10.65
C LEU A 157 -14.19 26.07 -9.29
N LYS A 158 -13.72 27.32 -9.29
CA LYS A 158 -13.70 28.15 -8.10
C LYS A 158 -15.10 28.71 -7.92
#